data_AF-A0AAV9F0W5-F1
#
_entry.id   AF-A0AAV9F0W5-F1
#
_cell.length_a   1.000
_cell.length_b   1.000
_cell.length_c   1.000
_cell.angle_alpha   90.00
_cell.angle_beta   90.00
_cell.angle_gamma   90.00
#
_symmetry.space_group_name_H-M   'P 1'
#
loop_
_entity.id
_entity.type
_entity.pdbx_description
1 polymer ?
#
loop_
_entity_poly.entity_id
_entity_poly.type
_entity_poly.pdbx_seq_one_letter_code
_entity_poly.pdbx_strand_id
1 'polypeptide(L)'
;MAKKISEIWLPKISLKVKKIMWLMYQEKLLTKAYQARWVFQANTTCQVCNGGVESASHIMVECPFAKQVWQHLVGMMEFRDGSSSLEELWGWGSA
;
A
#
# COMPACT_ATOMS: atom_id res chain seq x y z
N MET A 1 17.93 2.84 -2.59
CA MET A 1 17.40 1.98 -3.68
C MET A 1 17.29 2.74 -4.99
N ALA A 2 17.76 2.18 -6.09
CA ALA A 2 17.60 2.78 -7.41
C ALA A 2 16.13 2.70 -7.85
N LYS A 3 15.60 3.86 -8.24
CA LYS A 3 14.21 4.10 -8.55
C LYS A 3 13.83 3.55 -9.95
N LYS A 4 13.29 2.32 -10.06
CA LYS A 4 12.92 1.68 -11.34
C LYS A 4 11.45 1.94 -11.74
N ILE A 5 11.26 3.01 -12.52
CA ILE A 5 9.95 3.40 -13.06
C ILE A 5 9.31 2.31 -13.94
N SER A 6 10.12 1.50 -14.63
CA SER A 6 9.66 0.40 -15.49
C SER A 6 8.77 -0.61 -14.77
N GLU A 7 8.97 -0.82 -13.47
CA GLU A 7 8.18 -1.76 -12.65
C GLU A 7 6.71 -1.34 -12.53
N ILE A 8 6.42 -0.03 -12.59
CA ILE A 8 5.05 0.49 -12.49
C ILE A 8 4.34 0.47 -13.85
N TRP A 9 5.07 0.79 -14.92
CA TRP A 9 4.46 1.07 -16.22
C TRP A 9 4.44 -0.11 -17.19
N LEU A 10 5.35 -1.08 -17.06
CA LEU A 10 5.40 -2.26 -17.92
C LEU A 10 4.28 -3.28 -17.69
N PRO A 11 3.84 -3.58 -16.44
CA PRO A 11 2.81 -4.58 -16.22
C PRO A 11 1.50 -4.28 -16.95
N LYS A 12 0.82 -5.31 -17.45
CA LYS A 12 -0.51 -5.22 -18.07
C LYS A 12 -1.61 -5.11 -17.00
N ILE A 13 -1.57 -4.02 -16.25
CA ILE A 13 -2.57 -3.66 -15.24
C ILE A 13 -3.32 -2.39 -15.65
N SER A 14 -4.49 -2.16 -15.06
CA SER A 14 -5.28 -0.97 -15.38
C SER A 14 -4.51 0.32 -15.04
N LEU A 15 -4.75 1.37 -15.83
CA LEU A 15 -4.12 2.68 -15.61
C LEU A 15 -4.45 3.27 -14.23
N LYS A 16 -5.63 2.92 -13.67
CA LYS A 16 -6.03 3.34 -12.32
C LYS A 16 -5.03 2.84 -11.27
N VAL A 17 -4.63 1.57 -11.37
CA VAL A 17 -3.64 0.98 -10.45
C VAL A 17 -2.26 1.62 -10.67
N LYS A 18 -1.83 1.81 -11.92
CA LYS A 18 -0.56 2.48 -12.25
C LYS A 18 -0.47 3.88 -11.66
N LYS A 19 -1.55 4.66 -11.72
CA LYS A 19 -1.61 6.01 -11.14
C LYS A 19 -1.44 5.98 -9.62
N ILE A 20 -2.10 5.05 -8.93
CA ILE A 20 -1.96 4.91 -7.47
C ILE A 20 -0.54 4.47 -7.12
N MET A 21 0.00 3.46 -7.81
CA MET A 21 1.39 3.00 -7.64
C MET A 21 2.41 4.13 -7.85
N TRP A 22 2.22 4.96 -8.88
CA TRP A 22 3.06 6.12 -9.12
C TRP A 22 3.02 7.14 -7.98
N LEU A 23 1.83 7.44 -7.45
CA LEU A 23 1.68 8.37 -6.32
C LEU A 23 2.30 7.81 -5.04
N MET A 24 2.14 6.51 -4.77
CA MET A 24 2.78 5.83 -3.63
C MET A 24 4.29 5.90 -3.73
N TYR A 25 4.83 5.59 -4.91
CA TYR A 25 6.26 5.62 -5.19
C TYR A 25 6.89 7.01 -5.03
N GLN A 26 6.11 8.06 -5.25
CA GLN A 26 6.52 9.45 -5.06
C GLN A 26 6.24 9.95 -3.63
N GLU A 27 5.65 9.13 -2.75
CA GLU A 27 5.14 9.52 -1.44
C GLU A 27 4.17 10.72 -1.50
N LYS A 28 3.38 10.78 -2.58
CA LYS A 28 2.41 11.85 -2.88
C LYS A 28 0.98 11.35 -2.85
N LEU A 29 0.74 10.16 -2.31
CA LEU A 29 -0.61 9.72 -2.05
C LEU A 29 -1.24 10.64 -0.99
N LEU A 30 -2.50 11.05 -1.19
CA LEU A 30 -3.19 12.09 -0.43
C LEU A 30 -3.63 11.64 0.98
N THR A 31 -2.73 10.96 1.67
CA THR A 31 -2.86 10.45 3.04
C THR A 31 -2.86 11.60 4.04
N LYS A 32 -3.42 11.40 5.24
CA LYS A 32 -3.37 12.44 6.28
C LYS A 32 -1.93 12.81 6.67
N ALA A 33 -0.99 11.86 6.66
CA ALA A 33 0.42 12.17 6.86
C ALA A 33 0.98 13.11 5.78
N TYR A 34 0.58 12.94 4.52
CA TYR A 34 0.97 13.86 3.45
C TYR A 34 0.31 15.23 3.59
N GLN A 35 -0.97 15.29 3.98
CA GLN A 35 -1.70 16.53 4.18
C GLN A 35 -1.15 17.37 5.34
N ALA A 36 -0.62 16.73 6.38
CA ALA A 36 0.00 17.40 7.53
C ALA A 36 1.22 18.27 7.16
N ARG A 37 1.77 18.15 5.94
CA ARG A 37 2.82 19.05 5.43
C ARG A 37 2.34 20.48 5.22
N TRP A 38 1.04 20.68 5.05
CA TRP A 38 0.44 21.98 4.69
C TRP A 38 -0.63 22.44 5.68
N VAL A 39 -1.13 21.54 6.53
CA VAL A 39 -2.19 21.82 7.50
C VAL A 39 -1.61 21.75 8.91
N PHE A 40 -1.58 22.89 9.59
CA PHE A 40 -1.14 23.00 10.98
C PHE A 40 -2.06 22.19 11.90
N GLN A 41 -1.49 21.43 12.84
CA GLN A 41 -2.22 20.57 13.78
C GLN A 41 -3.16 19.54 13.13
N ALA A 42 -2.82 19.06 11.92
CA ALA A 42 -3.59 18.01 11.26
C ALA A 42 -3.60 16.71 12.09
N ASN A 43 -4.80 16.15 12.30
CA ASN A 43 -4.94 14.80 12.85
C ASN A 43 -4.53 13.77 11.78
N THR A 44 -3.43 13.07 12.02
CA THR A 44 -2.86 12.08 11.08
C THR A 44 -3.32 10.65 11.34
N THR A 45 -4.17 10.41 12.33
CA THR A 45 -4.62 9.06 12.70
C THR A 45 -5.38 8.40 11.55
N CYS A 46 -5.03 7.15 11.24
CA CYS A 46 -5.73 6.34 10.25
C CYS A 46 -7.20 6.15 10.65
N GLN A 47 -8.13 6.57 9.79
CA GLN A 47 -9.57 6.43 10.08
C GLN A 47 -10.12 5.03 9.82
N VAL A 48 -9.32 4.17 9.18
CA VAL A 48 -9.73 2.80 8.84
C VAL A 48 -9.57 1.88 10.05
N CYS A 49 -8.38 1.86 10.65
CA CYS A 49 -8.12 1.06 11.85
C CYS A 49 -8.17 1.85 13.16
N ASN A 50 -8.36 3.17 13.09
CA ASN A 50 -8.34 4.08 14.22
C ASN A 50 -7.03 4.02 15.04
N GLY A 51 -5.92 3.66 14.41
CA GLY A 51 -4.62 3.51 15.04
C GLY A 51 -3.46 3.83 14.08
N GLY A 52 -2.33 4.26 14.63
CA GLY A 52 -1.16 4.64 13.85
C GLY A 52 -1.38 5.88 12.96
N VAL A 53 -0.33 6.25 12.23
CA VAL A 53 -0.34 7.37 11.28
C VAL A 53 -0.82 6.87 9.91
N GLU A 54 -1.78 7.56 9.31
CA GLU A 54 -2.24 7.30 7.95
C GLU A 54 -1.17 7.71 6.93
N SER A 55 -0.24 6.81 6.65
CA SER A 55 0.74 6.91 5.57
C SER A 55 0.36 5.97 4.41
N ALA A 56 1.07 6.07 3.28
CA ALA A 56 0.85 5.16 2.15
C ALA A 56 1.19 3.71 2.51
N SER A 57 2.30 3.48 3.21
CA SER A 57 2.70 2.14 3.69
C SER A 57 1.67 1.58 4.68
N HIS A 58 1.15 2.44 5.56
CA HIS A 58 0.13 2.05 6.52
C HIS A 58 -1.15 1.59 5.82
N ILE A 59 -1.79 2.43 5.01
CA ILE A 59 -3.10 2.06 4.44
C ILE A 59 -3.03 0.93 3.42
N MET A 60 -1.86 0.70 2.80
CA MET A 60 -1.70 -0.34 1.78
C MET A 60 -1.24 -1.67 2.37
N VAL A 61 -0.45 -1.65 3.44
CA VAL A 61 0.25 -2.85 3.92
C VAL A 61 0.11 -2.97 5.44
N GLU A 62 0.51 -1.96 6.22
CA GLU A 62 0.66 -2.12 7.68
C GLU A 62 -0.64 -2.10 8.48
N CYS A 63 -1.66 -1.43 7.95
CA CYS A 63 -2.96 -1.27 8.57
C CYS A 63 -3.58 -2.66 8.85
N PRO A 64 -4.08 -2.92 10.06
CA PRO A 64 -4.76 -4.17 10.39
C PRO A 64 -5.89 -4.52 9.43
N PHE A 65 -6.59 -3.52 8.89
CA PHE A 65 -7.61 -3.73 7.87
C PHE A 65 -6.99 -4.13 6.51
N ALA A 66 -5.92 -3.46 6.10
CA ALA A 66 -5.21 -3.81 4.86
C ALA A 66 -4.68 -5.25 4.91
N LYS A 67 -4.11 -5.66 6.05
CA LYS A 67 -3.66 -7.05 6.28
C LYS A 67 -4.79 -8.06 6.08
N GLN A 68 -5.97 -7.79 6.62
CA GLN A 68 -7.14 -8.66 6.42
C GLN A 68 -7.54 -8.74 4.95
N VAL A 69 -7.56 -7.61 4.24
CA VAL A 69 -7.86 -7.60 2.79
C VAL A 69 -6.87 -8.46 2.02
N TRP A 70 -5.57 -8.32 2.28
CA TRP A 70 -4.55 -9.14 1.63
C TRP A 70 -4.66 -10.62 1.97
N GLN A 71 -4.93 -10.96 3.23
CA GLN A 71 -5.17 -12.33 3.66
C GLN A 71 -6.34 -12.96 2.91
N HIS A 72 -7.46 -12.23 2.77
CA HIS A 72 -8.60 -12.69 1.98
C HIS A 72 -8.27 -12.86 0.50
N LEU A 73 -7.55 -11.91 -0.10
CA LEU A 73 -7.14 -11.98 -1.50
C LEU A 73 -6.20 -13.15 -1.77
N VAL A 74 -5.19 -13.37 -0.90
CA VAL A 74 -4.29 -14.53 -1.05
C VAL A 74 -5.05 -15.83 -0.84
N GLY A 75 -5.92 -15.94 0.16
CA GLY A 75 -6.76 -17.13 0.31
C GLY A 75 -7.61 -17.42 -0.94
N MET A 76 -8.14 -16.39 -1.60
CA MET A 76 -8.84 -16.54 -2.89
C MET A 76 -7.91 -16.97 -4.04
N MET A 77 -6.66 -16.51 -4.05
CA MET A 77 -5.67 -16.88 -5.05
C MET A 77 -5.10 -18.29 -4.81
N GLU A 78 -4.85 -18.68 -3.56
CA GLU A 78 -4.41 -20.03 -3.19
C GLU A 78 -5.48 -21.07 -3.53
N PHE A 79 -6.77 -20.76 -3.33
CA PHE A 79 -7.87 -21.60 -3.84
C PHE A 79 -7.81 -21.80 -5.36
N ARG A 80 -7.21 -20.85 -6.08
CA ARG A 80 -7.08 -20.87 -7.54
C ARG A 80 -5.77 -21.47 -8.05
N ASP A 81 -4.69 -21.46 -7.26
CA ASP A 81 -3.31 -21.72 -7.74
C ASP A 81 -2.50 -22.75 -6.94
N GLY A 82 -2.96 -23.23 -5.78
CA GLY A 82 -2.27 -24.32 -5.07
C GLY A 82 -0.81 -24.06 -4.60
N SER A 83 -0.31 -22.81 -4.61
CA SER A 83 0.97 -22.35 -4.00
C SER A 83 0.94 -20.81 -3.87
N SER A 84 1.66 -20.07 -3.00
CA SER A 84 2.31 -20.29 -1.70
C SER A 84 2.44 -18.94 -0.96
N SER A 85 1.88 -18.85 0.25
CA SER A 85 2.15 -17.98 1.42
C SER A 85 2.32 -16.45 1.28
N LEU A 86 1.58 -15.73 2.14
CA LEU A 86 1.56 -14.28 2.32
C LEU A 86 2.89 -13.64 2.76
N GLU A 87 3.83 -14.41 3.32
CA GLU A 87 5.05 -13.87 3.92
C GLU A 87 6.02 -13.29 2.87
N GLU A 88 5.98 -13.79 1.64
CA GLU A 88 6.84 -13.29 0.54
C GLU A 88 6.39 -11.94 0.00
N LEU A 89 5.09 -11.63 0.07
CA LEU A 89 4.53 -10.33 -0.35
C LEU A 89 4.84 -9.20 0.66
N TRP A 90 5.00 -9.53 1.93
CA TRP A 90 5.29 -8.58 3.01
C TRP A 90 6.75 -8.06 3.02
N GLY A 91 7.66 -8.70 2.27
CA GLY A 91 9.08 -8.31 2.16
C GLY A 91 9.33 -6.94 1.51
N TRP A 92 8.32 -6.27 0.97
CA TRP A 92 8.44 -4.99 0.24
C TRP A 92 8.56 -3.75 1.15
N GLY A 93 8.74 -3.93 2.46
CA GLY A 93 8.92 -2.84 3.44
C GLY A 93 10.17 -2.94 4.32
N SER A 94 11.08 -3.89 4.03
CA SER A 94 12.30 -4.09 4.83
C SER A 94 13.56 -3.79 4.01
N ALA A 95 13.77 -2.52 3.63
CA ALA A 95 15.07 -1.93 3.28
C ALA A 95 14.99 -0.41 3.13
#